data_AF-A0A352Y067-F1
#
_entry.id   AF-A0A352Y067-F1
#
_cell.length_a   1.000
_cell.length_b   1.000
_cell.length_c   1.000
_cell.angle_alpha   90.00
_cell.angle_beta   90.00
_cell.angle_gamma   90.00
#
_symmetry.space_group_name_H-M   'P 1'
#
loop_
_entity.id
_entity.type
_entity.pdbx_description
1 polymer ?
#
loop_
_entity_poly.entity_id
_entity_poly.type
_entity_poly.pdbx_seq_one_letter_code
_entity_poly.pdbx_strand_id
1 'polypeptide(L)'
;VGASLRPQRHFILRTLLALIGVLAVLQAVIVIILQVVSEQRKRHRHEGSFPHPSLNDVDVGENRLRVYDYGRDLYDAMLTSIDAARESVYLETFIWKDD
;
A
#
# COMPACT_ATOMS: atom_id res chain seq x y z
N VAL A 1 41.44 -17.14 53.20
CA VAL A 1 40.27 -16.46 52.59
C VAL A 1 40.72 -15.88 51.26
N GLY A 2 40.29 -16.45 50.14
CA GLY A 2 40.75 -16.02 48.81
C GLY A 2 40.43 -17.05 47.75
N ALA A 3 39.14 -17.34 47.53
CA ALA A 3 38.69 -18.19 46.44
C ALA A 3 38.63 -17.37 45.14
N SER A 4 39.46 -17.77 44.19
CA SER A 4 39.63 -17.18 42.86
C SER A 4 38.38 -17.36 41.99
N LEU A 5 37.51 -16.35 41.94
CA LEU A 5 36.38 -16.27 41.01
C LEU A 5 36.77 -15.43 39.78
N ARG A 6 37.56 -15.97 38.84
CA ARG A 6 37.94 -15.23 37.62
C ARG A 6 37.81 -15.92 36.24
N PRO A 7 37.49 -17.22 36.05
CA PRO A 7 37.25 -17.75 34.70
C PRO A 7 35.77 -17.77 34.26
N GLN A 8 34.82 -17.56 35.18
CA GLN A 8 33.39 -17.85 34.95
C GLN A 8 32.66 -16.80 34.10
N ARG A 9 33.12 -15.55 34.12
CA ARG A 9 32.43 -14.42 33.46
C ARG A 9 32.42 -14.52 31.94
N HIS A 10 33.50 -15.02 31.34
CA HIS A 10 33.61 -15.17 29.88
C HIS A 10 32.72 -16.30 29.35
N PHE A 11 32.51 -17.35 30.14
CA PHE A 11 31.63 -18.47 29.79
C PHE A 11 30.15 -18.06 29.85
N ILE A 12 29.77 -17.30 30.89
CA ILE A 12 28.41 -16.76 31.06
C ILE A 12 28.11 -15.71 29.97
N LEU A 13 29.05 -14.80 29.68
CA LEU A 13 28.86 -13.79 28.64
C LEU A 13 28.75 -14.42 27.24
N ARG A 14 29.55 -15.45 26.93
CA ARG A 14 29.46 -16.17 25.65
C ARG A 14 28.12 -16.89 25.49
N THR A 15 27.63 -17.54 26.54
CA THR A 15 26.33 -18.24 26.48
C THR A 15 25.16 -17.27 26.37
N LEU A 16 25.18 -16.14 27.09
CA LEU A 16 24.19 -15.07 26.94
C LEU A 16 24.20 -14.45 25.53
N LEU A 17 25.39 -14.14 24.99
CA LEU A 17 25.52 -13.61 23.62
C LEU A 17 25.03 -14.62 22.57
N ALA A 18 25.30 -15.91 22.76
CA ALA A 18 24.77 -16.95 21.89
C ALA A 18 23.24 -17.02 21.95
N LEU A 19 22.65 -16.95 23.15
CA LEU A 19 21.19 -16.94 23.32
C LEU A 19 20.55 -15.72 22.64
N ILE A 20 21.12 -14.53 22.82
CA ILE A 20 20.67 -13.30 22.16
C ILE A 20 20.81 -13.42 20.64
N GLY A 21 21.91 -14.00 20.16
CA GLY A 21 22.11 -14.27 18.73
C GLY A 21 21.03 -15.17 18.16
N VAL A 22 20.69 -16.26 18.85
CA VAL A 22 19.61 -17.18 18.44
C VAL A 22 18.26 -16.47 18.40
N LEU A 23 17.94 -15.66 19.42
CA LEU A 23 16.72 -14.88 19.46
C LEU A 23 16.67 -13.84 18.31
N ALA A 24 17.78 -13.15 18.04
CA ALA A 24 17.87 -12.18 16.97
C ALA A 24 17.67 -12.83 15.58
N VAL A 25 18.26 -14.01 15.36
CA VAL A 25 18.06 -14.79 14.13
C VAL A 25 16.60 -15.21 13.99
N LEU A 26 15.97 -15.69 15.07
CA LEU A 26 14.56 -16.06 15.04
C LEU A 26 13.66 -14.87 14.69
N GLN A 27 13.92 -13.70 15.28
CA GLN A 27 13.19 -12.47 14.96
C GLN A 27 13.39 -12.05 13.50
N ALA A 28 14.63 -12.09 13.00
CA ALA A 28 14.93 -11.78 11.60
C ALA A 28 14.18 -12.72 10.64
N VAL A 29 14.13 -14.02 10.93
CA VAL A 29 13.38 -15.00 10.13
C VAL A 29 11.90 -14.66 10.10
N ILE A 30 11.29 -14.35 11.25
CA ILE A 30 9.87 -13.98 11.32
C ILE A 30 9.59 -12.72 10.49
N VAL A 31 10.42 -11.68 10.65
CA VAL A 31 10.27 -10.42 9.90
C VAL A 31 10.37 -10.67 8.40
N ILE A 32 11.34 -11.45 7.95
CA ILE A 32 11.52 -11.79 6.53
C ILE A 32 10.29 -12.52 5.99
N ILE A 33 9.78 -13.51 6.72
CA ILE A 33 8.57 -14.27 6.33
C ILE A 33 7.38 -13.32 6.21
N LEU A 34 7.15 -12.46 7.22
CA LEU A 34 6.06 -11.49 7.19
C LEU A 34 6.19 -10.52 6.02
N GLN A 35 7.40 -10.04 5.73
CA GLN A 35 7.67 -9.16 4.60
C GLN A 35 7.28 -9.84 3.28
N VAL A 36 7.77 -11.06 3.04
CA VAL A 36 7.48 -11.85 1.83
C VAL A 36 5.99 -12.10 1.68
N VAL A 37 5.30 -12.54 2.75
CA VAL A 37 3.85 -12.77 2.72
C VAL A 37 3.09 -11.47 2.47
N SER A 38 3.53 -10.36 3.06
CA SER A 38 2.88 -9.06 2.88
C SER A 38 3.02 -8.56 1.44
N GLU A 39 4.19 -8.67 0.83
CA GLU A 39 4.45 -8.28 -0.55
C GLU A 39 3.73 -9.20 -1.54
N GLN A 40 3.73 -10.51 -1.28
CA GLN A 40 2.95 -11.47 -2.07
C GLN A 40 1.45 -11.16 -1.97
N ARG A 41 0.94 -10.84 -0.77
CA ARG A 41 -0.45 -10.44 -0.57
C ARG A 41 -0.78 -9.13 -1.27
N LYS A 42 0.10 -8.13 -1.24
CA LYS A 42 -0.09 -6.87 -1.99
C LYS A 42 -0.10 -7.13 -3.48
N ARG A 43 0.78 -8.00 -3.98
CA ARG A 43 0.85 -8.34 -5.41
C ARG A 43 -0.34 -9.15 -5.91
N HIS A 44 -0.95 -9.99 -5.06
CA HIS A 44 -2.13 -10.78 -5.41
C HIS A 44 -3.46 -10.13 -5.04
N ARG A 45 -3.46 -9.20 -4.10
CA ARG A 45 -4.52 -8.20 -4.01
C ARG A 45 -4.34 -7.30 -5.22
N HIS A 46 -5.03 -7.65 -6.30
CA HIS A 46 -5.59 -6.59 -7.15
C HIS A 46 -6.22 -5.64 -6.15
N GLU A 47 -5.76 -4.39 -6.13
CA GLU A 47 -6.42 -3.33 -5.37
C GLU A 47 -7.87 -3.39 -5.81
N GLY A 48 -8.68 -4.13 -5.04
CA GLY A 48 -10.09 -4.25 -5.30
C GLY A 48 -10.57 -2.84 -5.06
N SER A 49 -10.76 -2.10 -6.15
CA SER A 49 -11.48 -0.84 -6.13
C SER A 49 -12.70 -1.07 -5.26
N PHE A 50 -12.99 -0.10 -4.40
CA PHE A 50 -14.16 -0.18 -3.54
C PHE A 50 -15.36 -0.60 -4.41
N PRO A 51 -16.10 -1.67 -4.10
CA PRO A 51 -17.12 -2.19 -5.01
C PRO A 51 -18.10 -1.08 -5.41
N HIS A 52 -18.12 -0.74 -6.70
CA HIS A 52 -18.95 0.33 -7.26
C HIS A 52 -19.76 -0.21 -8.46
N PRO A 53 -21.10 -0.03 -8.49
CA PRO A 53 -21.90 -0.40 -9.66
C PRO A 53 -21.57 0.47 -10.88
N SER A 54 -21.48 -0.17 -12.05
CA SER A 54 -21.52 0.58 -13.32
C SER A 54 -22.94 1.09 -13.57
N LEU A 55 -23.12 2.40 -13.65
CA LEU A 55 -24.38 3.03 -14.00
C LEU A 55 -24.52 3.14 -15.52
N ASN A 56 -25.72 2.90 -16.03
CA ASN A 56 -26.01 3.03 -17.47
C ASN A 56 -26.13 4.49 -17.87
N ASP A 57 -25.84 4.77 -19.14
CA ASP A 57 -26.10 6.07 -19.75
C ASP A 57 -27.60 6.35 -19.81
N VAL A 58 -27.94 7.61 -19.61
CA VAL A 58 -29.31 8.11 -19.69
C VAL A 58 -29.37 9.20 -20.75
N ASP A 59 -30.29 9.06 -21.70
CA ASP A 59 -30.54 10.11 -22.68
C ASP A 59 -31.41 11.21 -22.06
N VAL A 60 -30.97 12.47 -22.19
CA VAL A 60 -31.64 13.67 -21.71
C VAL A 60 -31.85 14.60 -22.89
N GLY A 61 -32.99 14.44 -23.58
CA GLY A 61 -33.26 15.13 -24.85
C GLY A 61 -32.30 14.66 -25.94
N GLU A 62 -31.52 15.58 -26.50
CA GLU A 62 -30.46 15.27 -27.48
C GLU A 62 -29.10 14.98 -26.81
N ASN A 63 -29.02 15.09 -25.49
CA ASN A 63 -27.78 14.91 -24.74
C ASN A 63 -27.70 13.52 -24.11
N ARG A 64 -26.47 13.08 -23.86
CA ARG A 64 -26.19 11.86 -23.09
C ARG A 64 -25.64 12.23 -21.72
N LEU A 65 -26.28 11.73 -20.67
CA LEU A 65 -25.84 11.87 -19.28
C LEU A 65 -25.26 10.54 -18.79
N ARG A 66 -24.04 10.59 -18.25
CA ARG A 66 -23.42 9.48 -17.54
C ARG A 66 -23.16 9.90 -16.10
N VAL A 67 -23.58 9.08 -15.15
CA VAL A 67 -23.34 9.28 -13.72
C VAL A 67 -22.24 8.33 -13.28
N TYR A 68 -21.25 8.86 -12.58
CA TYR A 68 -20.17 8.08 -11.97
C TYR A 68 -20.37 8.09 -10.45
N ASP A 69 -20.45 6.91 -9.85
CA ASP A 69 -20.53 6.74 -8.40
C ASP A 69 -19.14 6.58 -7.76
N TYR A 70 -18.11 6.34 -8.59
CA TYR A 70 -16.73 6.21 -8.18
C TYR A 70 -15.84 7.27 -8.85
N GLY A 71 -15.09 8.00 -8.02
CA GLY A 71 -14.30 9.16 -8.46
C GLY A 71 -13.16 8.80 -9.41
N ARG A 72 -12.57 7.59 -9.31
CA ARG A 72 -11.52 7.16 -10.24
C ARG A 72 -12.05 7.00 -11.66
N ASP A 73 -13.22 6.40 -11.81
CA ASP A 73 -13.84 6.21 -13.12
C ASP A 73 -14.19 7.56 -13.77
N LEU A 74 -14.70 8.51 -12.97
CA LEU A 74 -14.93 9.88 -13.43
C LEU A 74 -13.61 10.53 -13.87
N TYR A 75 -12.55 10.38 -13.08
CA TYR A 75 -11.24 10.94 -13.37
C TYR A 75 -10.66 10.38 -14.68
N ASP A 76 -10.67 9.06 -14.87
CA ASP A 76 -10.18 8.41 -16.08
C ASP A 76 -10.99 8.84 -17.33
N ALA A 77 -12.31 9.00 -17.17
CA ALA A 77 -13.17 9.52 -18.23
C ALA A 77 -12.89 11.00 -18.56
N MET A 78 -12.60 11.84 -17.56
CA MET A 78 -12.19 13.23 -17.76
C MET A 78 -10.87 13.29 -18.54
N LEU A 79 -9.87 12.50 -18.16
CA LEU A 79 -8.59 12.43 -18.88
C LEU A 79 -8.79 12.02 -20.35
N THR A 80 -9.58 10.97 -20.58
CA THR A 80 -9.90 10.53 -21.95
C THR A 80 -10.56 11.63 -22.77
N SER A 81 -11.46 12.41 -22.15
CA SER A 81 -12.15 13.53 -22.81
C SER A 81 -11.21 14.69 -23.10
N ILE A 82 -10.27 14.97 -22.19
CA ILE A 82 -9.23 15.99 -22.35
C ILE A 82 -8.28 15.61 -23.49
N ASP A 83 -7.82 14.37 -23.53
CA ASP A 83 -6.92 13.86 -24.58
C ASP A 83 -7.58 13.91 -25.98
N ALA A 84 -8.90 13.77 -26.05
CA ALA A 84 -9.67 13.84 -27.28
C ALA A 84 -10.08 15.27 -27.69
N ALA A 85 -9.91 16.27 -26.81
CA ALA A 85 -10.35 17.64 -27.05
C ALA A 85 -9.53 18.31 -28.16
N ARG A 86 -10.19 19.12 -29.01
CA ARG A 86 -9.56 19.74 -30.19
C ARG A 86 -9.35 21.24 -30.09
N GLU A 87 -10.22 21.93 -29.36
CA GLU A 87 -10.23 23.40 -29.32
C GLU A 87 -9.95 23.93 -27.92
N SER A 88 -10.76 23.52 -26.95
CA SER A 88 -10.67 24.03 -25.58
C SER A 88 -11.24 23.03 -24.57
N VAL A 89 -10.77 23.15 -23.33
CA VAL A 89 -11.27 22.42 -22.17
C VAL A 89 -11.63 23.45 -21.10
N TYR A 90 -12.88 23.44 -20.66
CA TYR A 90 -13.35 24.29 -19.57
C TYR A 90 -13.57 23.43 -18.33
N LEU A 91 -12.99 23.86 -17.21
CA LEU A 91 -13.08 23.16 -15.93
C LEU A 91 -13.75 24.08 -14.91
N GLU A 92 -14.90 23.65 -14.41
CA GLU A 92 -15.57 24.28 -13.27
C GLU A 92 -15.38 23.39 -12.05
N THR A 93 -14.58 23.86 -11.09
CA THR A 93 -14.32 23.14 -9.84
C THR A 93 -14.37 24.08 -8.66
N PHE A 94 -14.83 23.57 -7.53
CA PHE A 94 -14.82 24.30 -6.25
C PHE A 94 -13.41 24.39 -5.66
N ILE A 95 -12.58 23.35 -5.85
CA ILE A 95 -11.21 23.28 -5.33
C ILE A 95 -10.29 22.75 -6.42
N TRP A 96 -9.15 23.44 -6.59
CA TRP A 96 -8.01 22.94 -7.35
C TRP A 96 -6.87 22.65 -6.36
N LYS A 97 -6.30 21.45 -6.45
CA LYS A 97 -5.23 20.97 -5.59
C LYS A 97 -4.14 20.34 -6.45
N ASP A 98 -2.89 20.58 -6.10
CA ASP A 98 -1.69 20.17 -6.87
C ASP A 98 -0.92 19.02 -6.19
N ASP A 99 -1.56 18.31 -5.24
CA ASP A 99 -0.95 17.21 -4.51
C ASP A 99 -1.49 15.83 -4.90
#